data_AF-A0A6A5H9P0-F1
#
_entry.id   AF-A0A6A5H9P0-F1
#
_cell.length_a   1.000
_cell.length_b   1.000
_cell.length_c   1.000
_cell.angle_alpha   90.00
_cell.angle_beta   90.00
_cell.angle_gamma   90.00
#
_symmetry.space_group_name_H-M   'P 1'
#
loop_
_entity.id
_entity.type
_entity.pdbx_description
1 polymer ?
#
loop_
_entity_poly.entity_id
_entity_poly.type
_entity_poly.pdbx_seq_one_letter_code
_entity_poly.pdbx_strand_id
1 'polypeptide(L)'
;MSTMSVPEKGGIFDALRVDSNDPNDSLREESSVTPKIDEKNLEYIGEVLERKKSVVPFLTQTINQLALVRNEKMERAADLICTLFRLPHGSTDCSFFRLIKVLRSFGIWENDPRLKQMFDRMKKHDEENEDCRQWAMSQEKFKEIIFPCTILISRTLRNQLIIPSWLEFTQMIETIFESCRASKEGEVASYIPQLARQSPHTWGMSICTIDGQRFSLGDSKKNFCLQSVSKAFNYAIVASEIGSHVLHQYVGHEPSGRLFNEICLDSNSEFPTKSVLIERN
;
A
#
# COMPACT_ATOMS: atom_id res chain seq x y z
N MET A 1 -23.82 -10.57 42.05
CA MET A 1 -23.77 -10.24 40.61
C MET A 1 -22.52 -9.42 40.39
N SER A 2 -21.41 -10.07 40.06
CA SER A 2 -20.14 -9.39 39.79
C SER A 2 -19.89 -9.45 38.30
N THR A 3 -20.03 -8.30 37.65
CA THR A 3 -19.74 -8.09 36.23
C THR A 3 -18.25 -8.20 35.99
N MET A 4 -17.80 -9.29 35.36
CA MET A 4 -16.44 -9.39 34.83
C MET A 4 -16.32 -8.49 33.59
N SER A 5 -15.45 -7.49 33.68
CA SER A 5 -15.04 -6.63 32.58
C SER A 5 -14.20 -7.42 31.58
N VAL A 6 -14.63 -7.41 30.31
CA VAL A 6 -13.86 -7.93 29.18
C VAL A 6 -12.69 -6.97 28.91
N PRO A 7 -11.42 -7.42 28.85
CA PRO A 7 -10.32 -6.54 28.48
C PRO A 7 -10.43 -6.14 27.00
N GLU A 8 -10.14 -4.89 26.70
CA GLU A 8 -10.11 -4.36 25.33
C GLU A 8 -9.15 -5.18 24.45
N LYS A 9 -9.65 -5.62 23.30
CA LYS A 9 -8.88 -6.38 22.31
C LYS A 9 -7.79 -5.49 21.72
N GLY A 10 -6.52 -5.83 22.00
CA GLY A 10 -5.37 -5.33 21.25
C GLY A 10 -5.51 -5.67 19.77
N GLY A 11 -5.03 -4.78 18.90
CA GLY A 11 -5.15 -4.93 17.46
C GLY A 11 -4.35 -6.14 16.95
N ILE A 12 -4.67 -6.62 15.74
CA ILE A 12 -3.97 -7.73 15.06
C ILE A 12 -2.45 -7.53 14.95
N PHE A 13 -1.97 -6.29 15.07
CA PHE A 13 -0.56 -5.94 15.03
C PHE A 13 0.15 -5.96 16.39
N ASP A 14 -0.59 -5.92 17.51
CA ASP A 14 0.02 -5.99 18.85
C ASP A 14 0.59 -7.39 19.11
N ALA A 15 -0.01 -8.43 18.52
CA ALA A 15 0.46 -9.81 18.61
C ALA A 15 1.74 -10.12 17.80
N LEU A 16 2.17 -9.20 16.93
CA LEU A 16 3.39 -9.32 16.11
C LEU A 16 4.55 -8.46 16.62
N ARG A 17 4.35 -7.73 17.72
CA ARG A 17 5.38 -6.92 18.35
C ARG A 17 6.33 -7.86 19.10
N VAL A 18 7.53 -8.05 18.55
CA VAL A 18 8.66 -8.55 19.32
C VAL A 18 9.11 -7.38 20.18
N ASP A 19 9.04 -7.52 21.50
CA ASP A 19 9.57 -6.52 22.43
C ASP A 19 11.10 -6.44 22.26
N SER A 20 11.55 -5.56 21.37
CA SER A 20 12.96 -5.21 21.25
C SER A 20 13.33 -4.26 22.39
N ASN A 21 13.80 -4.82 23.50
CA ASN A 21 14.47 -4.06 24.57
C ASN A 21 15.90 -3.67 24.11
N ASP A 22 16.01 -2.86 23.06
CA ASP A 22 17.28 -2.21 22.70
C ASP A 22 17.33 -0.81 23.33
N PRO A 23 18.22 -0.55 24.32
CA PRO A 23 18.29 0.73 25.02
C PRO A 23 18.75 1.92 24.16
N ASN A 24 19.13 1.69 22.90
CA ASN A 24 19.59 2.72 21.97
C ASN A 24 18.53 3.24 20.98
N ASP A 25 17.28 2.76 21.04
CA ASP A 25 16.23 3.18 20.10
C ASP A 25 15.66 4.59 20.38
N SER A 26 16.00 5.20 21.52
CA SER A 26 15.45 6.50 21.96
C SER A 26 16.22 7.74 21.51
N LEU A 27 17.18 7.63 20.59
CA LEU A 27 18.00 8.77 20.13
C LEU A 27 18.22 8.80 18.60
N ARG A 28 17.16 8.61 17.81
CA ARG A 28 17.15 9.12 16.44
C ARG A 28 16.48 10.49 16.43
N GLU A 29 17.29 11.55 16.48
CA GLU A 29 16.84 12.88 16.09
C GLU A 29 16.18 12.76 14.70
N GLU A 30 14.90 13.10 14.60
CA GLU A 30 14.24 13.36 13.32
C GLU A 30 14.91 14.58 12.68
N SER A 31 16.03 14.35 12.00
CA SER A 31 16.59 15.34 11.10
C SER A 31 15.50 15.73 10.10
N SER A 32 15.17 17.01 10.05
CA SER A 32 14.18 17.59 9.16
C SER A 32 14.68 17.51 7.71
N VAL A 33 14.70 16.31 7.15
CA VAL A 33 14.95 16.09 5.73
C VAL A 33 13.68 16.50 5.03
N THR A 34 13.68 17.69 4.43
CA THR A 34 12.66 18.05 3.45
C THR A 34 12.65 16.95 2.39
N PRO A 35 11.54 16.23 2.20
CA PRO A 35 11.51 15.13 1.25
C PRO A 35 11.76 15.72 -0.14
N LYS A 36 12.94 15.45 -0.71
CA LYS A 36 13.24 15.79 -2.09
C LYS A 36 12.34 14.94 -2.96
N ILE A 37 11.52 15.61 -3.77
CA ILE A 37 10.74 14.92 -4.79
C ILE A 37 11.71 14.58 -5.93
N ASP A 38 11.70 13.32 -6.34
CA ASP A 38 12.47 12.84 -7.47
C ASP A 38 12.19 13.70 -8.72
N GLU A 39 13.25 14.11 -9.42
CA GLU A 39 13.17 14.97 -10.60
C GLU A 39 12.31 14.33 -11.69
N LYS A 40 12.39 13.00 -11.86
CA LYS A 40 11.54 12.28 -12.83
C LYS A 40 10.06 12.35 -12.47
N ASN A 41 9.72 12.22 -11.19
CA ASN A 41 8.34 12.36 -10.73
C ASN A 41 7.84 13.80 -10.92
N LEU A 42 8.68 14.80 -10.65
CA LEU A 42 8.36 16.21 -10.87
C LEU A 42 8.14 16.55 -12.35
N GLU A 43 8.99 16.02 -13.23
CA GLU A 43 8.85 16.15 -14.67
C GLU A 43 7.54 15.53 -15.16
N TYR A 44 7.24 14.29 -14.75
CA TYR A 44 5.99 13.62 -15.09
C TYR A 44 4.76 14.41 -14.63
N ILE A 45 4.76 14.89 -13.37
CA ILE A 45 3.66 15.72 -12.85
C ILE A 45 3.54 17.02 -13.67
N GLY A 46 4.67 17.65 -14.02
CA GLY A 46 4.69 18.85 -14.86
C GLY A 46 4.07 18.61 -16.23
N GLU A 47 4.33 17.45 -16.84
CA GLU A 47 3.70 17.03 -18.10
C GLU A 47 2.20 16.79 -17.95
N VAL A 48 1.77 16.06 -16.92
CA VAL A 48 0.34 15.80 -16.64
C VAL A 48 -0.43 17.10 -16.38
N LEU A 49 0.21 18.09 -15.77
CA LEU A 49 -0.35 19.41 -15.53
C LEU A 49 -0.23 20.36 -16.72
N GLU A 50 0.40 19.94 -17.84
CA GLU A 50 0.62 20.73 -19.06
C GLU A 50 1.33 22.08 -18.81
N ARG A 51 2.15 22.16 -17.77
CA ARG A 51 2.91 23.37 -17.45
C ARG A 51 4.39 23.02 -17.71
N LYS A 52 4.97 23.45 -18.82
CA LYS A 52 6.40 23.17 -19.11
C LYS A 52 7.30 24.23 -18.45
N LYS A 53 8.34 23.78 -17.74
CA LYS A 53 9.44 24.54 -17.09
C LYS A 53 9.14 25.36 -15.82
N SER A 54 7.91 25.80 -15.55
CA SER A 54 7.58 26.64 -14.36
C SER A 54 7.01 25.87 -13.15
N VAL A 55 6.90 24.54 -13.24
CA VAL A 55 6.17 23.74 -12.24
C VAL A 55 7.04 23.36 -11.07
N VAL A 56 8.32 23.10 -11.28
CA VAL A 56 9.21 22.62 -10.21
C VAL A 56 9.29 23.61 -9.05
N PRO A 57 9.51 24.93 -9.25
CA PRO A 57 9.49 25.89 -8.13
C PRO A 57 8.10 26.02 -7.50
N PHE A 58 7.03 25.99 -8.31
CA PHE A 58 5.65 26.13 -7.85
C PHE A 58 5.16 24.91 -7.05
N LEU A 59 5.45 23.69 -7.52
CA LEU A 59 5.22 22.44 -6.80
C LEU A 59 6.04 22.44 -5.53
N THR A 60 7.35 22.71 -5.61
CA THR A 60 8.22 22.77 -4.42
C THR A 60 7.70 23.77 -3.40
N GLN A 61 7.27 24.97 -3.84
CA GLN A 61 6.68 25.97 -2.98
C GLN A 61 5.34 25.50 -2.39
N THR A 62 4.43 24.98 -3.21
CA THR A 62 3.11 24.48 -2.77
C THR A 62 3.26 23.31 -1.80
N ILE A 63 4.23 22.43 -2.03
CA ILE A 63 4.57 21.29 -1.18
C ILE A 63 5.18 21.74 0.13
N ASN A 64 6.09 22.72 0.11
CA ASN A 64 6.60 23.33 1.32
C ASN A 64 5.47 24.01 2.12
N GLN A 65 4.55 24.69 1.46
CA GLN A 65 3.37 25.26 2.11
C GLN A 65 2.45 24.17 2.68
N LEU A 66 2.22 23.07 1.96
CA LEU A 66 1.48 21.90 2.45
C LEU A 66 2.20 21.22 3.63
N ALA A 67 3.53 21.24 3.69
CA ALA A 67 4.31 20.70 4.80
C ALA A 67 4.16 21.56 6.07
N LEU A 68 3.98 22.87 5.91
CA LEU A 68 3.71 23.81 7.01
C LEU A 68 2.27 23.73 7.54
N VAL A 69 1.34 23.15 6.77
CA VAL A 69 -0.02 22.85 7.23
C VAL A 69 0.06 21.71 8.25
N ARG A 70 0.07 22.06 9.55
CA ARG A 70 -0.25 21.12 10.64
C ARG A 70 -1.61 20.48 10.37
N ASN A 71 -1.78 19.20 10.77
CA ASN A 71 -2.99 18.38 10.56
C ASN A 71 -4.32 19.08 10.91
N GLU A 72 -4.31 20.17 11.68
CA GLU A 72 -5.49 20.90 12.11
C GLU A 72 -6.10 21.85 11.05
N LYS A 73 -5.43 22.11 9.90
CA LYS A 73 -5.93 23.07 8.88
C LYS A 73 -6.20 22.43 7.51
N MET A 74 -7.13 21.47 7.46
CA MET A 74 -7.55 20.76 6.23
C MET A 74 -8.02 21.69 5.10
N GLU A 75 -8.68 22.79 5.43
CA GLU A 75 -9.19 23.75 4.44
C GLU A 75 -8.06 24.40 3.62
N ARG A 76 -6.95 24.75 4.28
CA ARG A 76 -5.75 25.30 3.59
C ARG A 76 -5.11 24.27 2.66
N ALA A 77 -5.11 23.00 3.03
CA ALA A 77 -4.58 21.95 2.17
C ALA A 77 -5.44 21.78 0.91
N ALA A 78 -6.77 21.82 1.05
CA ALA A 78 -7.69 21.73 -0.09
C ALA A 78 -7.52 22.92 -1.06
N ASP A 79 -7.32 24.14 -0.56
CA ASP A 79 -7.06 25.33 -1.39
C ASP A 79 -5.76 25.21 -2.20
N LEU A 80 -4.68 24.74 -1.56
CA LEU A 80 -3.40 24.50 -2.23
C LEU A 80 -3.50 23.42 -3.29
N ILE A 81 -4.23 22.33 -2.99
CA ILE A 81 -4.49 21.25 -3.95
C ILE A 81 -5.30 21.76 -5.15
N CYS A 82 -6.38 22.52 -4.96
CA CYS A 82 -7.12 23.06 -6.12
C CYS A 82 -6.25 24.03 -6.94
N THR A 83 -5.44 24.86 -6.29
CA THR A 83 -4.52 25.76 -7.01
C THR A 83 -3.55 24.97 -7.91
N LEU A 84 -3.10 23.79 -7.45
CA LEU A 84 -2.24 22.90 -8.23
C LEU A 84 -2.97 22.33 -9.46
N PHE A 85 -4.23 21.92 -9.31
CA PHE A 85 -5.01 21.26 -10.35
C PHE A 85 -5.86 22.19 -11.22
N ARG A 86 -5.70 23.52 -11.09
CA ARG A 86 -6.35 24.51 -11.95
C ARG A 86 -5.94 24.34 -13.42
N LEU A 87 -6.91 24.39 -14.32
CA LEU A 87 -6.73 24.29 -15.76
C LEU A 87 -5.81 25.42 -16.30
N PRO A 88 -5.01 25.14 -17.34
CA PRO A 88 -4.25 26.15 -18.05
C PRO A 88 -5.18 27.10 -18.83
N HIS A 89 -4.66 28.26 -19.23
CA HIS A 89 -5.35 29.28 -20.04
C HIS A 89 -6.37 30.19 -19.33
N GLY A 90 -6.21 30.41 -18.02
CA GLY A 90 -6.97 31.45 -17.30
C GLY A 90 -8.36 31.04 -16.83
N SER A 91 -8.76 29.78 -17.05
CA SER A 91 -9.93 29.22 -16.38
C SER A 91 -9.69 29.11 -14.87
N THR A 92 -10.73 29.38 -14.09
CA THR A 92 -10.76 29.16 -12.65
C THR A 92 -10.96 27.71 -12.26
N ASP A 93 -11.30 26.84 -13.21
CA ASP A 93 -11.76 25.49 -12.95
C ASP A 93 -10.61 24.54 -12.64
N CYS A 94 -10.88 23.55 -11.79
CA CYS A 94 -9.95 22.50 -11.38
C CYS A 94 -10.27 21.20 -12.15
N SER A 95 -9.23 20.44 -12.55
CA SER A 95 -9.39 19.19 -13.29
C SER A 95 -9.24 17.97 -12.39
N PHE A 96 -10.34 17.24 -12.17
CA PHE A 96 -10.33 15.99 -11.40
C PHE A 96 -9.54 14.88 -12.10
N PHE A 97 -9.62 14.82 -13.44
CA PHE A 97 -8.86 13.85 -14.23
C PHE A 97 -7.34 13.95 -14.02
N ARG A 98 -6.80 15.17 -13.93
CA ARG A 98 -5.38 15.39 -13.66
C ARG A 98 -4.99 14.93 -12.26
N LEU A 99 -5.85 15.17 -11.26
CA LEU A 99 -5.64 14.64 -9.90
C LEU A 99 -5.50 13.12 -9.91
N ILE A 100 -6.42 12.42 -10.58
CA ILE A 100 -6.37 10.95 -10.66
C ILE A 100 -5.10 10.45 -11.35
N LYS A 101 -4.70 11.08 -12.46
CA LYS A 101 -3.43 10.76 -13.14
C LYS A 101 -2.22 10.91 -12.22
N VAL A 102 -2.16 12.00 -11.46
CA VAL A 102 -1.07 12.23 -10.50
C VAL A 102 -1.10 11.19 -9.39
N LEU A 103 -2.25 10.89 -8.78
CA LEU A 103 -2.33 9.84 -7.75
C LEU A 103 -1.86 8.48 -8.28
N ARG A 104 -2.24 8.14 -9.52
CA ARG A 104 -1.82 6.90 -10.18
C ARG A 104 -0.31 6.83 -10.40
N SER A 105 0.37 7.94 -10.69
CA SER A 105 1.83 7.95 -10.84
C SER A 105 2.59 7.74 -9.53
N PHE A 106 1.95 7.94 -8.39
CA PHE A 106 2.48 7.57 -7.08
C PHE A 106 2.06 6.15 -6.63
N GLY A 107 1.36 5.41 -7.50
CA GLY A 107 0.89 4.05 -7.20
C GLY A 107 -0.42 4.00 -6.43
N ILE A 108 -1.14 5.10 -6.27
CA ILE A 108 -2.46 5.11 -5.63
C ILE A 108 -3.54 4.97 -6.71
N TRP A 109 -4.29 3.87 -6.67
CA TRP A 109 -5.27 3.50 -7.70
C TRP A 109 -6.69 3.93 -7.34
N GLU A 110 -7.57 4.03 -8.33
CA GLU A 110 -8.96 4.50 -8.16
C GLU A 110 -9.81 3.57 -7.29
N ASN A 111 -9.43 2.29 -7.22
CA ASN A 111 -10.09 1.29 -6.38
C ASN A 111 -9.55 1.24 -4.95
N ASP A 112 -8.73 2.21 -4.53
CA ASP A 112 -8.33 2.37 -3.13
C ASP A 112 -9.55 2.70 -2.27
N PRO A 113 -9.89 1.87 -1.25
CA PRO A 113 -11.05 2.11 -0.40
C PRO A 113 -11.05 3.49 0.28
N ARG A 114 -9.86 4.06 0.55
CA ARG A 114 -9.71 5.39 1.15
C ARG A 114 -10.14 6.50 0.20
N LEU A 115 -10.13 6.25 -1.12
CA LEU A 115 -10.62 7.18 -2.15
C LEU A 115 -12.11 7.01 -2.47
N LYS A 116 -12.76 5.97 -1.94
CA LYS A 116 -14.15 5.62 -2.26
C LYS A 116 -15.11 6.80 -2.12
N GLN A 117 -15.05 7.54 -1.00
CA GLN A 117 -15.96 8.66 -0.76
C GLN A 117 -15.77 9.80 -1.76
N MET A 118 -14.53 10.07 -2.19
CA MET A 118 -14.24 11.08 -3.22
C MET A 118 -14.83 10.66 -4.58
N PHE A 119 -14.67 9.39 -4.97
CA PHE A 119 -15.27 8.87 -6.21
C PHE A 119 -16.80 8.82 -6.15
N ASP A 120 -17.39 8.47 -5.01
CA ASP A 120 -18.84 8.50 -4.82
C ASP A 120 -19.40 9.94 -4.97
N ARG A 121 -18.67 10.97 -4.47
CA ARG A 121 -19.03 12.39 -4.65
C ARG A 121 -18.88 12.84 -6.10
N MET A 122 -17.81 12.43 -6.77
CA MET A 122 -17.59 12.72 -8.18
C MET A 122 -18.69 12.12 -9.06
N LYS A 123 -19.08 10.86 -8.80
CA LYS A 123 -20.13 10.19 -9.56
C LYS A 123 -21.48 10.92 -9.45
N LYS A 124 -21.85 11.37 -8.24
CA LYS A 124 -23.06 12.17 -8.03
C LYS A 124 -23.00 13.49 -8.80
N HIS A 125 -21.85 14.14 -8.81
CA HIS A 125 -21.65 15.36 -9.59
C HIS A 125 -21.82 15.14 -11.10
N ASP A 126 -21.30 14.03 -11.63
CA ASP A 126 -21.46 13.66 -13.04
C ASP A 126 -22.94 13.33 -13.38
N GLU A 127 -23.67 12.67 -12.48
CA GLU A 127 -25.11 12.39 -12.66
C GLU A 127 -25.96 13.68 -12.69
N GLU A 128 -25.51 14.76 -12.04
CA GLU A 128 -26.19 16.05 -11.98
C GLU A 128 -25.83 17.00 -13.14
N ASN A 129 -24.79 16.72 -13.93
CA ASN A 129 -24.29 17.61 -14.99
C ASN A 129 -24.29 16.93 -16.36
N GLU A 130 -25.12 17.39 -17.30
CA GLU A 130 -25.19 16.81 -18.66
C GLU A 130 -23.92 17.07 -19.50
N ASP A 131 -23.15 18.13 -19.19
CA ASP A 131 -21.92 18.53 -19.89
C ASP A 131 -20.64 17.88 -19.30
N CYS A 132 -20.70 16.61 -18.93
CA CYS A 132 -19.64 15.83 -18.28
C CYS A 132 -18.30 15.68 -19.03
N ARG A 133 -18.15 16.22 -20.24
CA ARG A 133 -17.12 15.76 -21.19
C ARG A 133 -15.67 16.07 -20.79
N GLN A 134 -15.40 16.78 -19.70
CA GLN A 134 -14.03 17.17 -19.33
C GLN A 134 -13.62 17.01 -17.87
N TRP A 135 -14.48 16.48 -16.97
CA TRP A 135 -14.19 16.36 -15.52
C TRP A 135 -13.54 17.64 -14.93
N ALA A 136 -14.00 18.78 -15.44
CA ALA A 136 -13.62 20.12 -15.05
C ALA A 136 -14.76 20.71 -14.22
N MET A 137 -14.42 21.37 -13.11
CA MET A 137 -15.40 21.85 -12.15
C MET A 137 -14.90 23.09 -11.41
N SER A 138 -15.82 23.83 -10.78
CA SER A 138 -15.48 24.98 -9.95
C SER A 138 -14.57 24.58 -8.78
N GLN A 139 -13.86 25.57 -8.22
CA GLN A 139 -12.92 25.33 -7.12
C GLN A 139 -13.64 24.85 -5.86
N GLU A 140 -14.81 25.39 -5.59
CA GLU A 140 -15.67 25.04 -4.47
C GLU A 140 -16.08 23.57 -4.58
N LYS A 141 -16.54 23.15 -5.76
CA LYS A 141 -16.98 21.77 -5.98
C LYS A 141 -15.83 20.78 -5.94
N PHE A 142 -14.68 21.15 -6.51
CA PHE A 142 -13.46 20.35 -6.43
C PHE A 142 -13.03 20.11 -4.98
N LYS A 143 -12.99 21.16 -4.15
CA LYS A 143 -12.66 21.06 -2.72
C LYS A 143 -13.65 20.17 -1.96
N GLU A 144 -14.94 20.32 -2.23
CA GLU A 144 -15.99 19.47 -1.66
C GLU A 144 -15.77 17.99 -2.01
N ILE A 145 -15.42 17.67 -3.26
CA ILE A 145 -15.19 16.31 -3.73
C ILE A 145 -13.96 15.68 -3.08
N ILE A 146 -12.82 16.39 -3.01
CA ILE A 146 -11.56 15.85 -2.46
C ILE A 146 -11.50 15.83 -0.92
N PHE A 147 -12.38 16.57 -0.24
CA PHE A 147 -12.36 16.75 1.21
C PHE A 147 -12.15 15.44 2.01
N PRO A 148 -12.88 14.34 1.75
CA PRO A 148 -12.73 13.10 2.53
C PRO A 148 -11.33 12.46 2.44
N CYS A 149 -10.60 12.75 1.37
CA CYS A 149 -9.34 12.12 1.03
C CYS A 149 -8.17 13.13 1.05
N THR A 150 -8.39 14.35 1.54
CA THR A 150 -7.43 15.46 1.48
C THR A 150 -6.10 15.12 2.16
N ILE A 151 -6.13 14.39 3.27
CA ILE A 151 -4.92 13.95 3.97
C ILE A 151 -4.09 13.01 3.09
N LEU A 152 -4.73 12.03 2.45
CA LEU A 152 -4.04 11.09 1.57
C LEU A 152 -3.44 11.82 0.37
N ILE A 153 -4.24 12.65 -0.31
CA ILE A 153 -3.78 13.46 -1.46
C ILE A 153 -2.61 14.36 -1.06
N SER A 154 -2.72 15.05 0.09
CA SER A 154 -1.65 15.90 0.61
C SER A 154 -0.37 15.12 0.91
N ARG A 155 -0.46 13.96 1.57
CA ARG A 155 0.70 13.08 1.83
C ARG A 155 1.34 12.60 0.53
N THR A 156 0.54 12.21 -0.45
CA THR A 156 1.02 11.81 -1.78
C THR A 156 1.77 12.94 -2.48
N LEU A 157 1.16 14.13 -2.55
CA LEU A 157 1.77 15.29 -3.21
C LEU A 157 3.04 15.78 -2.50
N ARG A 158 3.11 15.63 -1.17
CA ARG A 158 4.31 15.94 -0.38
C ARG A 158 5.39 14.87 -0.45
N ASN A 159 5.20 13.82 -1.25
CA ASN A 159 6.14 12.71 -1.38
C ASN A 159 6.43 12.01 -0.03
N GLN A 160 5.41 11.90 0.82
CA GLN A 160 5.46 11.30 2.17
C GLN A 160 4.86 9.88 2.19
N LEU A 161 4.95 9.18 1.07
CA LEU A 161 4.65 7.75 1.00
C LEU A 161 5.96 6.98 1.23
N ILE A 162 5.85 5.75 1.71
CA ILE A 162 6.97 4.90 2.11
C ILE A 162 7.95 4.63 0.97
N ILE A 163 7.49 4.63 -0.28
CA ILE A 163 8.33 4.63 -1.47
C ILE A 163 8.14 5.95 -2.21
N PRO A 164 9.01 6.95 -1.98
CA PRO A 164 8.88 8.28 -2.60
C PRO A 164 9.13 8.24 -4.12
N SER A 165 10.20 7.59 -4.57
CA SER A 165 10.55 7.45 -5.99
C SER A 165 9.81 6.28 -6.65
N TRP A 166 8.47 6.34 -6.64
CA TRP A 166 7.63 5.23 -7.10
C TRP A 166 7.90 4.82 -8.55
N LEU A 167 8.03 5.78 -9.48
CA LEU A 167 8.25 5.48 -10.89
C LEU A 167 9.57 4.72 -11.10
N GLU A 168 10.67 5.22 -10.56
CA GLU A 168 11.98 4.56 -10.62
C GLU A 168 11.95 3.17 -9.95
N PHE A 169 11.30 3.07 -8.79
CA PHE A 169 11.11 1.79 -8.12
C PHE A 169 10.40 0.77 -9.02
N THR A 170 9.29 1.15 -9.66
CA THR A 170 8.56 0.24 -10.56
C THR A 170 9.37 -0.17 -11.79
N GLN A 171 10.21 0.72 -12.34
CA GLN A 171 11.11 0.40 -13.45
C GLN A 171 12.17 -0.64 -13.06
N MET A 172 12.74 -0.52 -11.85
CA MET A 172 13.67 -1.53 -11.32
C MET A 172 12.98 -2.88 -11.11
N ILE A 173 11.78 -2.85 -10.54
CA ILE A 173 10.96 -4.06 -10.34
C ILE A 173 10.61 -4.73 -11.67
N GLU A 174 10.29 -3.97 -12.71
CA GLU A 174 10.06 -4.49 -14.06
C GLU A 174 11.30 -5.16 -14.65
N THR A 175 12.47 -4.57 -14.46
CA THR A 175 13.75 -5.16 -14.88
C THR A 175 14.01 -6.51 -14.20
N ILE A 176 13.77 -6.58 -12.88
CA ILE A 176 13.88 -7.83 -12.10
C ILE A 176 12.85 -8.85 -12.59
N PHE A 177 11.61 -8.43 -12.81
CA PHE A 177 10.54 -9.28 -13.28
C PHE A 177 10.88 -9.97 -14.59
N GLU A 178 11.38 -9.22 -15.58
CA GLU A 178 11.75 -9.78 -16.89
C GLU A 178 13.01 -10.65 -16.80
N SER A 179 13.98 -10.30 -15.95
CA SER A 179 15.14 -11.16 -15.70
C SER A 179 14.73 -12.51 -15.11
N CYS A 180 13.86 -12.53 -14.10
CA CYS A 180 13.37 -13.77 -13.50
C CYS A 180 12.47 -14.56 -14.45
N ARG A 181 11.67 -13.88 -15.27
CA ARG A 181 10.78 -14.51 -16.26
C ARG A 181 11.53 -15.38 -17.27
N ALA A 182 12.80 -15.08 -17.53
CA ALA A 182 13.63 -15.86 -18.44
C ALA A 182 13.95 -17.27 -17.90
N SER A 183 13.90 -17.49 -16.58
CA SER A 183 14.06 -18.82 -16.00
C SER A 183 12.86 -19.71 -16.34
N LYS A 184 13.13 -20.88 -16.91
CA LYS A 184 12.14 -21.91 -17.27
C LYS A 184 12.36 -23.22 -16.53
N GLU A 185 13.14 -23.17 -15.47
CA GLU A 185 13.46 -24.32 -14.62
C GLU A 185 12.28 -24.67 -13.69
N GLY A 186 12.31 -25.88 -13.14
CA GLY A 186 11.30 -26.40 -12.23
C GLY A 186 10.17 -27.16 -12.93
N GLU A 187 9.38 -27.87 -12.12
CA GLU A 187 8.27 -28.70 -12.59
C GLU A 187 6.96 -28.31 -11.90
N VAL A 188 5.86 -28.38 -12.64
CA VAL A 188 4.53 -28.12 -12.06
C VAL A 188 4.21 -29.23 -11.06
N ALA A 189 3.76 -28.84 -9.86
CA ALA A 189 3.32 -29.78 -8.85
C ALA A 189 2.19 -30.68 -9.39
N SER A 190 2.46 -31.97 -9.48
CA SER A 190 1.59 -32.94 -10.17
C SER A 190 0.88 -33.92 -9.24
N TYR A 191 1.19 -33.91 -7.94
CA TYR A 191 0.60 -34.82 -6.95
C TYR A 191 -0.88 -34.55 -6.64
N ILE A 192 -1.38 -33.33 -6.94
CA ILE A 192 -2.81 -32.97 -6.90
C ILE A 192 -3.27 -32.67 -8.34
N PRO A 193 -4.32 -33.33 -8.87
CA PRO A 193 -4.78 -33.14 -10.26
C PRO A 193 -5.08 -31.68 -10.64
N GLN A 194 -5.59 -30.88 -9.69
CA GLN A 194 -5.90 -29.47 -9.90
C GLN A 194 -4.65 -28.60 -10.05
N LEU A 195 -3.54 -28.98 -9.41
CA LEU A 195 -2.24 -28.31 -9.56
C LEU A 195 -1.56 -28.70 -10.87
N ALA A 196 -1.67 -29.96 -11.27
CA ALA A 196 -1.13 -30.48 -12.54
C ALA A 196 -1.69 -29.78 -13.78
N ARG A 197 -2.88 -29.16 -13.68
CA ARG A 197 -3.54 -28.42 -14.76
C ARG A 197 -3.00 -27.00 -14.95
N GLN A 198 -2.14 -26.52 -14.07
CA GLN A 198 -1.59 -25.17 -14.18
C GLN A 198 -0.55 -25.09 -15.29
N SER A 199 -0.55 -23.97 -16.02
CA SER A 199 0.43 -23.75 -17.09
C SER A 199 1.79 -23.35 -16.49
N PRO A 200 2.90 -24.00 -16.88
CA PRO A 200 4.25 -23.64 -16.44
C PRO A 200 4.71 -22.26 -16.97
N HIS A 201 3.97 -21.68 -17.91
CA HIS A 201 4.27 -20.37 -18.47
C HIS A 201 3.58 -19.23 -17.73
N THR A 202 2.80 -19.53 -16.68
CA THR A 202 2.15 -18.52 -15.85
C THR A 202 3.20 -17.79 -15.01
N TRP A 203 3.33 -16.48 -15.17
CA TRP A 203 4.26 -15.66 -14.39
C TRP A 203 3.63 -14.31 -14.07
N GLY A 204 3.47 -14.02 -12.78
CA GLY A 204 2.81 -12.81 -12.31
C GLY A 204 3.41 -12.32 -11.00
N MET A 205 3.42 -11.00 -10.84
CA MET A 205 3.93 -10.34 -9.64
C MET A 205 3.00 -9.20 -9.24
N SER A 206 2.86 -8.96 -7.95
CA SER A 206 2.12 -7.83 -7.41
C SER A 206 2.78 -7.29 -6.16
N ILE A 207 2.82 -5.97 -6.05
CA ILE A 207 3.36 -5.21 -4.93
C ILE A 207 2.25 -4.34 -4.36
N CYS A 208 2.15 -4.33 -3.04
CA CYS A 208 1.34 -3.38 -2.28
C CYS A 208 2.16 -2.90 -1.08
N THR A 209 2.41 -1.60 -0.98
CA THR A 209 3.11 -1.02 0.17
C THR A 209 2.15 -0.77 1.33
N ILE A 210 2.70 -0.50 2.52
CA ILE A 210 1.91 -0.14 3.71
C ILE A 210 1.09 1.16 3.53
N ASP A 211 1.54 2.05 2.64
CA ASP A 211 0.80 3.27 2.29
C ASP A 211 -0.21 3.05 1.16
N GLY A 212 -0.33 1.83 0.64
CA GLY A 212 -1.28 1.46 -0.42
C GLY A 212 -0.80 1.71 -1.85
N GLN A 213 0.50 1.94 -2.05
CA GLN A 213 1.07 2.05 -3.40
C GLN A 213 1.10 0.68 -4.05
N ARG A 214 0.61 0.56 -5.29
CA ARG A 214 0.37 -0.73 -5.96
C ARG A 214 0.91 -0.80 -7.37
N PHE A 215 1.57 -1.91 -7.68
CA PHE A 215 2.12 -2.22 -8.99
C PHE A 215 2.01 -3.71 -9.27
N SER A 216 1.64 -4.10 -10.49
CA SER A 216 1.42 -5.50 -10.87
C SER A 216 1.91 -5.75 -12.28
N LEU A 217 2.51 -6.92 -12.52
CA LEU A 217 3.06 -7.36 -13.80
C LEU A 217 2.61 -8.79 -14.13
N GLY A 218 2.56 -9.12 -15.42
CA GLY A 218 2.21 -10.45 -15.93
C GLY A 218 0.83 -10.95 -15.49
N ASP A 219 0.73 -12.25 -15.24
CA ASP A 219 -0.51 -12.97 -14.88
C ASP A 219 -0.99 -12.70 -13.44
N SER A 220 -0.72 -11.51 -12.91
CA SER A 220 -1.05 -11.07 -11.54
C SER A 220 -2.52 -11.20 -11.13
N LYS A 221 -3.45 -11.24 -12.10
CA LYS A 221 -4.89 -11.38 -11.87
C LYS A 221 -5.40 -12.82 -11.99
N LYS A 222 -4.51 -13.78 -12.28
CA LYS A 222 -4.88 -15.19 -12.37
C LYS A 222 -4.99 -15.78 -10.97
N ASN A 223 -6.15 -16.35 -10.67
CA ASN A 223 -6.39 -16.98 -9.37
C ASN A 223 -5.63 -18.31 -9.26
N PHE A 224 -5.06 -18.56 -8.09
CA PHE A 224 -4.44 -19.83 -7.71
C PHE A 224 -4.65 -20.09 -6.22
N CYS A 225 -4.50 -21.35 -5.78
CA CYS A 225 -4.65 -21.71 -4.37
C CYS A 225 -3.44 -21.24 -3.56
N LEU A 226 -3.65 -20.66 -2.38
CA LEU A 226 -2.56 -20.16 -1.51
C LEU A 226 -1.59 -21.25 -1.02
N GLN A 227 -2.05 -22.51 -0.91
CA GLN A 227 -1.25 -23.63 -0.40
C GLN A 227 -0.59 -23.28 0.95
N SER A 228 0.67 -23.67 1.19
CA SER A 228 1.37 -23.42 2.46
C SER A 228 1.43 -21.95 2.87
N VAL A 229 1.28 -20.99 1.96
CA VAL A 229 1.23 -19.55 2.31
C VAL A 229 0.05 -19.25 3.26
N SER A 230 -1.05 -20.01 3.19
CA SER A 230 -2.20 -19.88 4.10
C SER A 230 -1.86 -20.05 5.59
N LYS A 231 -0.78 -20.77 5.90
CA LYS A 231 -0.39 -21.09 7.28
C LYS A 231 0.02 -19.85 8.07
N ALA A 232 0.72 -18.90 7.44
CA ALA A 232 1.11 -17.65 8.07
C ALA A 232 -0.12 -16.81 8.47
N PHE A 233 -1.14 -16.77 7.60
CA PHE A 233 -2.39 -16.07 7.89
C PHE A 233 -3.18 -16.75 9.02
N ASN A 234 -3.30 -18.07 8.98
CA ASN A 234 -3.96 -18.83 10.06
C ASN A 234 -3.26 -18.62 11.40
N TYR A 235 -1.92 -18.63 11.41
CA TYR A 235 -1.14 -18.34 12.61
C TYR A 235 -1.47 -16.95 13.16
N ALA A 236 -1.44 -15.91 12.31
CA ALA A 236 -1.73 -14.53 12.73
C ALA A 236 -3.15 -14.37 13.28
N ILE A 237 -4.15 -14.99 12.64
CA ILE A 237 -5.54 -14.99 13.11
C ILE A 237 -5.63 -15.61 14.50
N VAL A 238 -5.13 -16.84 14.67
CA VAL A 238 -5.22 -17.54 15.96
C VAL A 238 -4.43 -16.79 17.03
N ALA A 239 -3.22 -16.33 16.73
CA ALA A 239 -2.42 -15.54 17.66
C ALA A 239 -3.13 -14.26 18.13
N SER A 240 -3.88 -13.60 17.24
CA SER A 240 -4.67 -12.41 17.58
C SER A 240 -5.91 -12.73 18.44
N GLU A 241 -6.45 -13.95 18.35
CA GLU A 241 -7.66 -14.34 19.10
C GLU A 241 -7.35 -14.90 20.49
N ILE A 242 -6.34 -15.77 20.62
CA ILE A 242 -6.03 -16.47 21.88
C ILE A 242 -4.75 -15.97 22.55
N GLY A 243 -4.02 -15.06 21.89
CA GLY A 243 -2.73 -14.59 22.35
C GLY A 243 -1.60 -15.58 22.06
N SER A 244 -0.41 -15.02 21.81
CA SER A 244 0.81 -15.78 21.48
C SER A 244 1.17 -16.81 22.56
N HIS A 245 1.04 -16.45 23.85
CA HIS A 245 1.37 -17.35 24.95
C HIS A 245 0.53 -18.64 24.95
N VAL A 246 -0.77 -18.54 24.71
CA VAL A 246 -1.65 -19.73 24.67
C VAL A 246 -1.40 -20.53 23.40
N LEU A 247 -1.26 -19.87 22.25
CA LEU A 247 -0.94 -20.52 20.98
C LEU A 247 0.34 -21.36 21.07
N HIS A 248 1.37 -20.84 21.74
CA HIS A 248 2.66 -21.52 21.85
C HIS A 248 2.69 -22.69 22.84
N GLN A 249 1.64 -22.91 23.61
CA GLN A 249 1.44 -24.19 24.30
C GLN A 249 1.11 -25.32 23.31
N TYR A 250 0.62 -24.96 22.12
CA TYR A 250 0.25 -25.92 21.09
C TYR A 250 1.22 -25.94 19.93
N VAL A 251 1.87 -24.83 19.57
CA VAL A 251 2.76 -24.71 18.40
C VAL A 251 4.11 -24.12 18.82
N GLY A 252 5.22 -24.76 18.50
CA GLY A 252 6.57 -24.26 18.76
C GLY A 252 6.92 -23.01 17.94
N HIS A 253 8.03 -22.36 18.31
CA HIS A 253 8.54 -21.14 17.69
C HIS A 253 9.83 -21.33 16.86
N GLU A 254 10.47 -22.49 16.98
CA GLU A 254 11.77 -22.77 16.37
C GLU A 254 11.61 -23.52 15.04
N PRO A 255 12.50 -23.26 14.07
CA PRO A 255 12.55 -24.04 12.85
C PRO A 255 12.94 -25.49 13.19
N SER A 256 12.29 -26.47 12.56
CA SER A 256 12.59 -27.90 12.80
C SER A 256 14.01 -28.31 12.39
N GLY A 257 14.63 -27.57 11.46
CA GLY A 257 15.94 -27.93 10.90
C GLY A 257 15.91 -29.20 10.03
N ARG A 258 14.72 -29.71 9.67
CA ARG A 258 14.50 -30.98 8.95
C ARG A 258 13.59 -30.80 7.73
N LEU A 259 13.50 -31.84 6.90
CA LEU A 259 12.70 -31.83 5.67
C LEU A 259 11.19 -31.93 5.96
N PHE A 260 10.38 -31.29 5.11
CA PHE A 260 8.92 -31.10 5.22
C PHE A 260 8.05 -32.36 5.49
N ASN A 261 8.58 -33.56 5.22
CA ASN A 261 7.83 -34.82 5.33
C ASN A 261 8.24 -35.70 6.53
N GLU A 262 9.08 -35.20 7.44
CA GLU A 262 9.44 -35.94 8.65
C GLU A 262 8.46 -35.64 9.79
N ILE A 263 7.70 -36.65 10.22
CA ILE A 263 6.90 -36.55 11.45
C ILE A 263 7.88 -36.61 12.63
N CYS A 264 7.97 -35.53 13.41
CA CYS A 264 8.76 -35.51 14.64
C CYS A 264 7.92 -34.98 15.81
N LEU A 265 7.95 -35.73 16.91
CA LEU A 265 7.52 -35.32 18.24
C LEU A 265 8.79 -35.13 19.07
N ASP A 266 8.87 -34.09 19.90
CA ASP A 266 10.03 -33.93 20.78
C ASP A 266 9.95 -34.97 21.90
N SER A 267 11.11 -35.43 22.35
CA SER A 267 11.23 -36.46 23.39
C SER A 267 10.90 -35.95 24.80
N ASN A 268 10.84 -34.62 25.00
CA ASN A 268 10.64 -33.98 26.31
C ASN A 268 9.25 -33.35 26.50
N SER A 269 8.32 -33.50 25.55
CA SER A 269 6.97 -32.94 25.66
C SER A 269 5.92 -33.98 25.26
N GLU A 270 4.87 -34.14 26.08
CA GLU A 270 3.66 -34.92 25.71
C GLU A 270 2.90 -34.32 24.51
N PHE A 271 3.41 -33.22 23.96
CA PHE A 271 2.93 -32.56 22.76
C PHE A 271 4.03 -32.56 21.70
N PRO A 272 3.69 -32.68 20.41
CA PRO A 272 4.68 -32.61 19.33
C PRO A 272 5.55 -31.36 19.48
N THR A 273 6.84 -31.41 19.12
CA THR A 273 7.53 -30.21 18.66
C THR A 273 6.77 -29.78 17.42
N LYS A 274 5.76 -28.93 17.60
CA LYS A 274 5.00 -28.42 16.49
C LYS A 274 5.85 -27.33 15.88
N SER A 275 6.77 -27.74 15.02
CA SER A 275 7.52 -26.85 14.17
C SER A 275 6.57 -25.78 13.62
N VAL A 276 7.05 -24.54 13.60
CA VAL A 276 6.31 -23.46 12.94
C VAL A 276 5.93 -23.98 11.55
N LEU A 277 4.67 -23.82 11.21
CA LEU A 277 4.01 -24.16 9.95
C LEU A 277 4.65 -23.49 8.69
N ILE A 278 5.88 -23.02 8.79
CA ILE A 278 6.69 -22.37 7.77
C ILE A 278 7.98 -23.20 7.61
N GLU A 279 7.82 -24.42 7.14
CA GLU A 279 8.96 -25.25 6.72
C GLU A 279 9.32 -24.92 5.27
N ARG A 280 10.62 -24.86 4.98
CA ARG A 280 11.16 -24.53 3.66
C ARG A 280 10.74 -25.59 2.64
N ASN A 281 10.21 -25.15 1.50
CA ASN A 281 10.08 -25.99 0.30
C ASN A 281 11.47 -26.30 -0.28
#